data_AF-A0A2J6RJX9-F1
#
_entry.id   AF-A0A2J6RJX9-F1
#
_cell.length_a   1.000
_cell.length_b   1.000
_cell.length_c   1.000
_cell.angle_alpha   90.00
_cell.angle_beta   90.00
_cell.angle_gamma   90.00
#
_symmetry.space_group_name_H-M   'P 1'
#
loop_
_entity.id
_entity.type
_entity.pdbx_description
1 polymer ?
#
loop_
_entity_poly.entity_id
_entity_poly.type
_entity_poly.pdbx_seq_one_letter_code
_entity_poly.pdbx_strand_id
1 'polypeptide(L)'
;MAPSNDKLNKAIGTRNCCVVGLCVAWFTGFAAIGGGFYCIYLDNAEIGLKSHFIIPHAAKEMIPLGMNILVTFLNESMGYIHSTTLRWSLQFDNRLTFNSNLRLLSSSARFKSNKWYANVGFLFSIILSYATTSLIFLGWNPALSETFDSEAHSIPVDQIRVSGIALIFFGIGLLGQAGLATWALNTTQVPTWSSNPLDTVLACTDETNPNQLMRRTDRCMKSVHQIKEDSHPCKPKARQGPACTAHPEVKWVLTLLWLLVPLGGIWGGAIYTMILRGNPHGVLGNSWSFVPTFTGTPLLDCNGAARCTDGTSVLNVGWTAKNGVIANIGSIFLIAFFQAVVTLALHCAELLVNLSRDEGIFRMTITPEGTNPRYNSIIAAFSSWQTITLFVSKAAVHWLFGLSINNDFILGVNMYPPQIIYFTAFALMVAIFSTYVSLRRPVGPLPATFGHLQTMADLIDDWEDRMFWGHKQDGYGGLPSYAGTSARRLQMPRMDEFYGGAKNSRMSVSGSFVSGMSEEHLAASYDMQYHGGMFNSYSYGY
;
A
#
# COMPACT_ATOMS: atom_id res chain seq x y z
N MET A 1 -28.55 -12.36 13.58
CA MET A 1 -28.65 -11.11 12.80
C MET A 1 -29.22 -10.05 13.74
N ALA A 2 -28.38 -9.12 14.22
CA ALA A 2 -28.87 -7.95 14.93
C ALA A 2 -29.55 -6.98 13.93
N PRO A 3 -30.56 -6.20 14.34
CA PRO A 3 -31.22 -5.24 13.45
C PRO A 3 -30.18 -4.29 12.86
N SER A 4 -30.15 -4.18 11.54
CA SER A 4 -29.20 -3.32 10.82
C SER A 4 -29.55 -1.85 11.07
N ASN A 5 -28.66 -1.11 11.73
CA ASN A 5 -28.73 0.34 11.76
C ASN A 5 -28.59 0.87 10.31
N ASP A 6 -29.71 1.26 9.68
CA ASP A 6 -29.77 1.76 8.30
C ASP A 6 -28.80 2.93 8.03
N LYS A 7 -28.42 3.67 9.07
CA LYS A 7 -27.43 4.75 9.01
C LYS A 7 -26.02 4.27 8.62
N LEU A 8 -25.63 3.03 8.97
CA LEU A 8 -24.30 2.47 8.71
C LEU A 8 -24.19 1.78 7.33
N ASN A 9 -25.32 1.49 6.68
CA ASN A 9 -25.41 0.76 5.41
C ASN A 9 -25.12 1.60 4.15
N LYS A 10 -24.64 2.85 4.30
CA LYS A 10 -24.42 3.79 3.18
C LYS A 10 -23.37 3.33 2.15
N ALA A 11 -22.57 2.29 2.44
CA ALA A 11 -21.42 1.86 1.62
C ALA A 11 -21.58 0.49 0.90
N ILE A 12 -22.82 0.00 0.68
CA ILE A 12 -23.06 -1.27 -0.02
C ILE A 12 -22.45 -1.28 -1.44
N GLY A 13 -22.46 -0.14 -2.14
CA GLY A 13 -21.82 -0.03 -3.46
C GLY A 13 -20.31 -0.30 -3.43
N THR A 14 -19.61 0.14 -2.37
CA THR A 14 -18.19 -0.15 -2.18
C THR A 14 -17.96 -1.63 -1.97
N ARG A 15 -18.76 -2.27 -1.10
CA ARG A 15 -18.72 -3.72 -0.89
C ARG A 15 -18.91 -4.48 -2.21
N ASN A 16 -19.95 -4.15 -2.97
CA ASN A 16 -20.27 -4.85 -4.22
C ASN A 16 -19.15 -4.72 -5.24
N CYS A 17 -18.57 -3.54 -5.41
CA CYS A 17 -17.43 -3.36 -6.33
C CYS A 17 -16.21 -4.17 -5.89
N CYS A 18 -15.89 -4.21 -4.59
CA CYS A 18 -14.78 -5.02 -4.10
C CYS A 18 -15.03 -6.52 -4.29
N VAL A 19 -16.27 -6.98 -4.09
CA VAL A 19 -16.67 -8.37 -4.36
C VAL A 19 -16.56 -8.70 -5.85
N VAL A 20 -16.95 -7.77 -6.75
CA VAL A 20 -16.73 -7.94 -8.19
C VAL A 20 -15.23 -8.07 -8.50
N GLY A 21 -14.40 -7.18 -7.94
CA GLY A 21 -12.94 -7.25 -8.09
C GLY A 21 -12.36 -8.59 -7.59
N LEU A 22 -12.88 -9.10 -6.47
CA LEU A 22 -12.52 -10.42 -5.94
C LEU A 22 -12.92 -11.56 -6.89
N CYS A 23 -14.12 -11.52 -7.46
CA CYS A 23 -14.55 -12.50 -8.47
C CYS A 23 -13.64 -12.46 -9.70
N VAL A 24 -13.32 -11.27 -10.21
CA VAL A 24 -12.40 -11.11 -11.35
C VAL A 24 -11.01 -11.66 -11.01
N ALA A 25 -10.51 -11.45 -9.79
CA ALA A 25 -9.24 -12.00 -9.34
C ALA A 25 -9.25 -13.55 -9.31
N TRP A 26 -10.33 -14.17 -8.83
CA TRP A 26 -10.51 -15.62 -8.89
C TRP A 26 -10.48 -16.15 -10.32
N PHE A 27 -11.27 -15.56 -11.22
CA PHE A 27 -11.30 -15.97 -12.63
C PHE A 27 -9.94 -15.79 -13.30
N THR A 28 -9.29 -14.64 -13.08
CA THR A 28 -7.96 -14.35 -13.64
C THR A 28 -6.92 -15.33 -13.11
N GLY A 29 -6.95 -15.66 -11.82
CA GLY A 29 -6.04 -16.62 -11.21
C GLY A 29 -6.20 -18.03 -11.78
N PHE A 30 -7.43 -18.53 -11.91
CA PHE A 30 -7.68 -19.84 -12.54
C PHE A 30 -7.33 -19.86 -14.02
N ALA A 31 -7.66 -18.79 -14.77
CA ALA A 31 -7.30 -18.66 -16.17
C ALA A 31 -5.78 -18.63 -16.37
N ALA A 32 -5.04 -17.98 -15.47
CA ALA A 32 -3.58 -17.96 -15.49
C ALA A 32 -2.98 -19.36 -15.23
N ILE A 33 -3.47 -20.10 -14.23
CA ILE A 33 -3.00 -21.47 -13.98
C ILE A 33 -3.31 -22.39 -15.16
N GLY A 34 -4.55 -22.35 -15.66
CA GLY A 34 -4.98 -23.16 -16.82
C GLY A 34 -4.18 -22.81 -18.08
N GLY A 35 -4.01 -21.52 -18.36
CA GLY A 35 -3.18 -21.03 -19.46
C GLY A 35 -1.71 -21.42 -19.30
N GLY A 36 -1.19 -21.45 -18.07
CA GLY A 36 0.19 -21.84 -17.79
C GLY A 36 0.44 -23.32 -18.04
N PHE A 37 -0.46 -24.20 -17.58
CA PHE A 37 -0.42 -25.62 -17.93
C PHE A 37 -0.57 -25.86 -19.43
N TYR A 38 -1.45 -25.11 -20.09
CA TYR A 38 -1.63 -25.18 -21.54
C TYR A 38 -0.35 -24.78 -22.30
N CYS A 39 0.34 -23.72 -21.87
CA CYS A 39 1.62 -23.30 -22.46
C CYS A 39 2.70 -24.39 -22.28
N ILE A 40 2.80 -24.99 -21.09
CA ILE A 40 3.75 -26.09 -20.82
C ILE A 40 3.42 -27.31 -21.69
N TYR A 41 2.13 -27.64 -21.84
CA TYR A 41 1.69 -28.75 -22.68
C TYR A 41 2.08 -28.53 -24.15
N LEU A 42 1.82 -27.33 -24.70
CA LEU A 42 2.21 -26.99 -26.07
C LEU A 42 3.73 -27.08 -26.29
N ASP A 43 4.51 -26.61 -25.32
CA ASP A 43 5.98 -26.66 -25.41
C ASP A 43 6.52 -28.10 -25.38
N ASN A 44 5.86 -29.03 -24.68
CA ASN A 44 6.26 -30.43 -24.58
C ASN A 44 5.73 -31.31 -25.73
N ALA A 45 4.60 -30.96 -26.33
CA ALA A 45 3.92 -31.84 -27.27
C ALA A 45 4.58 -31.91 -28.66
N GLU A 46 5.61 -31.11 -28.94
CA GLU A 46 6.25 -30.96 -30.27
C GLU A 46 5.26 -30.74 -31.43
N ILE A 47 4.00 -30.45 -31.14
CA ILE A 47 2.99 -30.03 -32.11
C ILE A 47 3.49 -28.66 -32.57
N GLY A 48 3.93 -28.54 -33.83
CA GLY A 48 4.69 -27.41 -34.38
C GLY A 48 4.13 -25.97 -34.19
N LEU A 49 3.03 -25.78 -33.45
CA LEU A 49 2.73 -24.53 -32.75
C LEU A 49 3.56 -24.43 -31.47
N LYS A 50 4.84 -24.07 -31.62
CA LYS A 50 5.57 -23.50 -30.48
C LYS A 50 4.83 -22.24 -30.01
N SER A 51 4.83 -21.96 -28.70
CA SER A 51 4.15 -20.82 -28.05
C SER A 51 4.77 -19.45 -28.39
N HIS A 52 5.10 -19.24 -29.66
CA HIS A 52 5.69 -18.04 -30.21
C HIS A 52 4.59 -17.16 -30.78
N PHE A 53 4.41 -15.99 -30.16
CA PHE A 53 3.57 -14.94 -30.73
C PHE A 53 4.48 -13.89 -31.34
N ILE A 54 4.27 -13.61 -32.63
CA ILE A 54 4.91 -12.47 -33.29
C ILE A 54 4.08 -11.24 -32.88
N ILE A 55 4.65 -10.41 -32.02
CA ILE A 55 3.99 -9.22 -31.49
C ILE A 55 4.81 -8.01 -31.94
N PRO A 56 4.18 -6.95 -32.47
CA PRO A 56 4.90 -5.72 -32.81
C PRO A 56 5.69 -5.19 -31.61
N HIS A 57 6.87 -4.61 -31.87
CA HIS A 57 7.75 -4.08 -30.81
C HIS A 57 7.04 -3.13 -29.83
N ALA A 58 6.09 -2.31 -30.31
CA ALA A 58 5.31 -1.44 -29.43
C ALA A 58 4.41 -2.22 -28.46
N ALA A 59 3.81 -3.31 -28.91
CA ALA A 59 2.95 -4.14 -28.07
C ALA A 59 3.76 -5.00 -27.07
N LYS A 60 5.00 -5.37 -27.42
CA LYS A 60 5.94 -6.05 -26.50
C LYS A 60 6.12 -5.32 -25.18
N GLU A 61 6.18 -3.99 -25.23
CA GLU A 61 6.43 -3.15 -24.06
C GLU A 61 5.14 -2.66 -23.37
N MET A 62 4.08 -2.44 -24.15
CA MET A 62 2.79 -1.97 -23.62
C MET A 62 1.97 -3.06 -22.93
N ILE A 63 2.10 -4.32 -23.35
CA ILE A 63 1.38 -5.44 -22.73
C ILE A 63 1.82 -5.65 -21.26
N PRO A 64 3.12 -5.71 -20.91
CA PRO A 64 3.57 -5.76 -19.52
C PRO A 64 3.05 -4.59 -18.67
N LEU A 65 3.01 -3.37 -19.22
CA LEU A 65 2.45 -2.22 -18.54
C LEU A 65 0.95 -2.41 -18.26
N GLY A 66 0.18 -2.84 -19.26
CA GLY A 66 -1.25 -3.15 -19.12
C GLY A 66 -1.52 -4.23 -18.08
N MET A 67 -0.70 -5.29 -18.06
CA MET A 67 -0.77 -6.34 -17.04
C MET A 67 -0.44 -5.81 -15.64
N ASN A 68 0.58 -4.96 -15.48
CA ASN A 68 0.88 -4.34 -14.19
C ASN A 68 -0.28 -3.46 -13.70
N ILE A 69 -0.93 -2.69 -14.59
CA ILE A 69 -2.11 -1.89 -14.24
C ILE A 69 -3.27 -2.79 -13.77
N LEU A 70 -3.54 -3.88 -14.50
CA LEU A 70 -4.57 -4.86 -14.12
C LEU A 70 -4.26 -5.49 -12.77
N VAL A 71 -3.03 -5.93 -12.55
CA VAL A 71 -2.58 -6.55 -11.30
C VAL A 71 -2.67 -5.57 -10.14
N THR A 72 -2.25 -4.32 -10.34
CA THR A 72 -2.41 -3.27 -9.32
C THR A 72 -3.89 -3.08 -8.98
N PHE A 73 -4.78 -3.00 -9.97
CA PHE A 73 -6.22 -2.87 -9.72
C PHE A 73 -6.80 -4.05 -8.92
N LEU A 74 -6.44 -5.29 -9.27
CA LEU A 74 -6.90 -6.48 -8.55
C LEU A 74 -6.34 -6.54 -7.13
N ASN A 75 -5.06 -6.24 -6.96
CA ASN A 75 -4.38 -6.21 -5.65
C ASN A 75 -4.97 -5.13 -4.74
N GLU A 76 -5.31 -3.94 -5.26
CA GLU A 76 -5.99 -2.89 -4.49
C GLU A 76 -7.40 -3.33 -4.08
N SER A 77 -8.15 -4.00 -4.96
CA SER A 77 -9.50 -4.49 -4.66
C SER A 77 -9.50 -5.54 -3.54
N MET A 78 -8.62 -6.54 -3.63
CA MET A 78 -8.45 -7.56 -2.58
C MET A 78 -7.85 -6.96 -1.30
N GLY A 79 -6.90 -6.04 -1.45
CA GLY A 79 -6.28 -5.31 -0.37
C GLY A 79 -7.25 -4.46 0.44
N TYR A 80 -8.26 -3.87 -0.21
CA TYR A 80 -9.32 -3.12 0.46
C TYR A 80 -10.21 -4.03 1.32
N ILE A 81 -10.59 -5.21 0.81
CA ILE A 81 -11.34 -6.21 1.59
C ILE A 81 -10.54 -6.59 2.83
N HIS A 82 -9.29 -7.01 2.63
CA HIS A 82 -8.41 -7.43 3.72
C HIS A 82 -8.18 -6.31 4.75
N SER A 83 -7.94 -5.06 4.30
CA SER A 83 -7.78 -3.90 5.18
C SER A 83 -9.05 -3.60 5.98
N THR A 84 -10.22 -3.71 5.35
CA THR A 84 -11.50 -3.46 6.01
C THR A 84 -11.79 -4.53 7.07
N THR A 85 -11.56 -5.80 6.75
CA THR A 85 -11.74 -6.90 7.71
C THR A 85 -10.73 -6.83 8.85
N LEU A 86 -9.48 -6.45 8.56
CA LEU A 86 -8.45 -6.27 9.59
C LEU A 86 -8.80 -5.11 10.52
N ARG A 87 -9.24 -3.97 9.99
CA ARG A 87 -9.69 -2.82 10.78
C ARG A 87 -10.74 -3.22 11.81
N TRP A 88 -11.78 -3.94 11.40
CA TRP A 88 -12.82 -4.39 12.32
C TRP A 88 -12.36 -5.48 13.27
N SER A 89 -11.46 -6.37 12.82
CA SER A 89 -10.83 -7.34 13.72
C SER A 89 -10.01 -6.68 14.83
N LEU A 90 -9.28 -5.60 14.51
CA LEU A 90 -8.55 -4.81 15.49
C LEU A 90 -9.48 -4.06 16.45
N GLN A 91 -10.65 -3.62 15.99
CA GLN A 91 -11.65 -3.00 16.86
C GLN A 91 -12.19 -4.00 17.89
N PHE A 92 -12.50 -5.21 17.46
CA PHE A 92 -12.94 -6.28 18.37
C PHE A 92 -11.85 -6.70 19.38
N ASP A 93 -10.59 -6.40 19.08
CA ASP A 93 -9.43 -6.66 19.95
C ASP A 93 -9.05 -5.44 20.82
N ASN A 94 -9.79 -4.32 20.79
CA ASN A 94 -9.43 -3.05 21.46
C ASN A 94 -8.08 -2.47 21.04
N ARG A 95 -7.61 -2.79 19.84
CA ARG A 95 -6.29 -2.37 19.33
C ARG A 95 -6.38 -1.40 18.15
N LEU A 96 -7.59 -1.00 17.76
CA LEU A 96 -7.80 -0.04 16.69
C LEU A 96 -7.70 1.39 17.22
N THR A 97 -6.55 2.03 17.01
CA THR A 97 -6.31 3.42 17.38
C THR A 97 -6.56 4.38 16.22
N PHE A 98 -6.24 3.96 15.00
CA PHE A 98 -6.38 4.75 13.78
C PHE A 98 -7.30 4.07 12.77
N ASN A 99 -8.00 4.86 11.97
CA ASN A 99 -8.83 4.37 10.87
C ASN A 99 -7.97 3.64 9.81
N SER A 100 -6.82 4.21 9.48
CA SER A 100 -5.87 3.67 8.51
C SER A 100 -4.66 3.06 9.25
N ASN A 101 -4.50 1.74 9.19
CA ASN A 101 -3.36 1.02 9.76
C ASN A 101 -2.54 0.31 8.68
N LEU A 102 -1.28 0.01 8.97
CA LEU A 102 -0.44 -0.80 8.09
C LEU A 102 -0.96 -2.22 8.04
N ARG A 103 -1.79 -2.53 7.05
CA ARG A 103 -2.48 -3.84 6.98
C ARG A 103 -1.55 -5.04 6.99
N LEU A 104 -0.32 -4.88 6.51
CA LEU A 104 0.68 -5.95 6.47
C LEU A 104 1.44 -6.14 7.78
N LEU A 105 1.48 -5.12 8.65
CA LEU A 105 2.26 -5.10 9.89
C LEU A 105 1.36 -5.12 11.15
N SER A 106 0.05 -4.92 11.00
CA SER A 106 -0.91 -4.98 12.09
C SER A 106 -1.64 -6.32 12.09
N SER A 107 -1.67 -7.03 13.23
CA SER A 107 -2.32 -8.34 13.35
C SER A 107 -3.34 -8.40 14.48
N SER A 108 -4.45 -9.09 14.27
CA SER A 108 -5.44 -9.45 15.30
C SER A 108 -5.05 -10.73 16.03
N ALA A 109 -5.36 -10.81 17.33
CA ALA A 109 -5.14 -12.01 18.14
C ALA A 109 -6.32 -13.00 18.04
N ARG A 110 -7.54 -12.47 17.94
CA ARG A 110 -8.80 -13.22 17.99
C ARG A 110 -9.15 -13.90 16.66
N PHE A 111 -8.95 -13.21 15.54
CA PHE A 111 -9.35 -13.73 14.23
C PHE A 111 -8.17 -14.35 13.49
N LYS A 112 -8.21 -15.68 13.29
CA LYS A 112 -7.16 -16.43 12.58
C LYS A 112 -6.86 -15.89 11.17
N SER A 113 -7.87 -15.38 10.47
CA SER A 113 -7.70 -14.84 9.12
C SER A 113 -6.90 -13.53 9.07
N ASN A 114 -6.74 -12.84 10.20
CA ASN A 114 -6.06 -11.55 10.30
C ASN A 114 -4.87 -11.60 11.27
N LYS A 115 -4.33 -12.81 11.50
CA LYS A 115 -3.09 -13.03 12.25
C LYS A 115 -1.87 -12.70 11.39
N TRP A 116 -0.72 -12.52 12.04
CA TRP A 116 0.54 -12.15 11.38
C TRP A 116 0.89 -13.08 10.21
N TYR A 117 0.66 -14.40 10.33
CA TYR A 117 0.95 -15.35 9.25
C TYR A 117 0.06 -15.16 8.02
N ALA A 118 -1.19 -14.76 8.20
CA ALA A 118 -2.11 -14.49 7.09
C ALA A 118 -1.69 -13.21 6.36
N ASN A 119 -1.26 -12.19 7.10
CA ASN A 119 -0.71 -10.95 6.52
C ASN A 119 0.59 -11.21 5.76
N VAL A 120 1.50 -12.04 6.31
CA VAL A 120 2.72 -12.46 5.63
C VAL A 120 2.40 -13.27 4.38
N GLY A 121 1.42 -14.18 4.44
CA GLY A 121 0.93 -14.91 3.27
C GLY A 121 0.34 -13.98 2.20
N PHE A 122 -0.41 -12.97 2.61
CA PHE A 122 -0.97 -11.95 1.71
C PHE A 122 0.14 -11.13 1.05
N LEU A 123 1.13 -10.67 1.83
CA LEU A 123 2.31 -9.97 1.32
C LEU A 123 3.10 -10.81 0.32
N PHE A 124 3.41 -12.05 0.68
CA PHE A 124 4.11 -12.98 -0.19
C PHE A 124 3.35 -13.18 -1.52
N SER A 125 2.03 -13.31 -1.45
CA SER A 125 1.18 -13.48 -2.63
C SER A 125 1.17 -12.25 -3.54
N ILE A 126 1.18 -11.02 -2.97
CA ILE A 126 1.33 -9.78 -3.74
C ILE A 126 2.70 -9.72 -4.43
N ILE A 127 3.78 -9.98 -3.67
CA ILE A 127 5.15 -9.95 -4.20
C ILE A 127 5.28 -10.94 -5.35
N LEU A 128 4.74 -12.16 -5.17
CA LEU A 128 4.77 -13.19 -6.19
C LEU A 128 4.00 -12.76 -7.44
N SER A 129 2.80 -12.19 -7.30
CA SER A 129 2.02 -11.68 -8.44
C SER A 129 2.76 -10.60 -9.22
N TYR A 130 3.38 -9.62 -8.57
CA TYR A 130 4.14 -8.59 -9.28
C TYR A 130 5.43 -9.12 -9.90
N ALA A 131 6.17 -9.97 -9.19
CA ALA A 131 7.44 -10.52 -9.69
C ALA A 131 7.23 -11.43 -10.91
N THR A 132 6.14 -12.20 -10.91
CA THR A 132 5.80 -13.09 -12.02
C THR A 132 5.21 -12.32 -13.21
N THR A 133 4.54 -11.19 -12.99
CA THR A 133 3.99 -10.36 -14.08
C THR A 133 5.08 -9.91 -15.05
N SER A 134 6.26 -9.52 -14.55
CA SER A 134 7.42 -9.18 -15.40
C SER A 134 8.03 -10.38 -16.13
N LEU A 135 7.69 -11.61 -15.74
CA LEU A 135 8.25 -12.85 -16.27
C LEU A 135 7.29 -13.62 -17.20
N ILE A 136 6.04 -13.17 -17.33
CA ILE A 136 5.06 -13.80 -18.22
C ILE A 136 5.54 -13.69 -19.67
N PHE A 137 6.08 -12.54 -20.07
CA PHE A 137 6.52 -12.28 -21.44
C PHE A 137 8.04 -12.34 -21.50
N LEU A 138 8.56 -13.51 -21.89
CA LEU A 138 9.99 -13.69 -22.14
C LEU A 138 10.27 -13.23 -23.56
N GLY A 139 10.94 -12.08 -23.68
CA GLY A 139 11.47 -11.63 -24.96
C GLY A 139 12.70 -12.44 -25.35
N TRP A 140 12.84 -12.75 -26.64
CA TRP A 140 14.11 -13.19 -27.20
C TRP A 140 14.78 -12.02 -27.92
N ASN A 141 16.07 -11.80 -27.66
CA ASN A 141 16.87 -10.85 -28.42
C ASN A 141 18.03 -11.55 -29.14
N PRO A 142 17.91 -11.83 -30.46
CA PRO A 142 18.92 -12.58 -31.19
C PRO A 142 20.25 -11.83 -31.29
N ALA A 143 20.21 -10.50 -31.43
CA ALA A 143 21.39 -9.65 -31.43
C ALA A 143 22.18 -9.76 -30.11
N LEU A 144 21.46 -9.81 -28.98
CA LEU A 144 22.09 -10.01 -27.68
C LEU A 144 22.66 -11.43 -27.53
N SER A 145 21.95 -12.44 -28.03
CA SER A 145 22.43 -13.83 -28.02
C SER A 145 23.72 -14.00 -28.81
N GLU A 146 23.80 -13.39 -29.99
CA GLU A 146 24.98 -13.41 -30.85
C GLU A 146 26.18 -12.78 -30.13
N THR A 147 26.00 -11.65 -29.44
CA THR A 147 27.08 -11.06 -28.65
C THR A 147 27.55 -11.93 -27.49
N PHE A 148 26.75 -12.88 -27.00
CA PHE A 148 27.13 -13.81 -25.95
C PHE A 148 27.70 -15.14 -26.48
N ASP A 149 27.91 -15.27 -27.79
CA ASP A 149 28.37 -16.49 -28.47
C ASP A 149 27.48 -17.72 -28.16
N SER A 150 26.19 -17.50 -27.87
CA SER A 150 25.23 -18.58 -27.65
C SER A 150 24.70 -19.08 -29.00
N GLU A 151 24.61 -20.40 -29.20
CA GLU A 151 24.19 -21.02 -30.47
C GLU A 151 22.97 -20.33 -31.07
N ALA A 152 23.21 -19.57 -32.14
CA ALA A 152 22.20 -18.86 -32.89
C ALA A 152 21.36 -19.86 -33.69
N HIS A 153 20.40 -20.50 -33.04
CA HIS A 153 19.30 -21.13 -33.77
C HIS A 153 18.55 -20.03 -34.51
N SER A 154 18.22 -20.27 -35.77
CA SER A 154 17.55 -19.39 -36.72
C SER A 154 16.10 -19.08 -36.31
N ILE A 155 15.92 -18.50 -35.13
CA ILE A 155 14.64 -18.07 -34.60
C ILE A 155 14.43 -16.63 -35.09
N PRO A 156 13.28 -16.33 -35.73
CA PRO A 156 12.97 -14.98 -36.18
C PRO A 156 13.10 -13.94 -35.07
N VAL A 157 13.66 -12.78 -35.43
CA VAL A 157 13.64 -11.56 -34.61
C VAL A 157 12.17 -11.23 -34.28
N ASP A 158 11.88 -10.78 -33.05
CA ASP A 158 10.55 -10.37 -32.57
C ASP A 158 9.57 -11.46 -32.07
N GLN A 159 10.06 -12.65 -31.69
CA GLN A 159 9.22 -13.63 -31.01
C GLN A 159 9.17 -13.38 -29.49
N ILE A 160 7.94 -13.25 -28.96
CA ILE A 160 7.69 -13.28 -27.51
C ILE A 160 7.21 -14.68 -27.17
N ARG A 161 7.85 -15.28 -26.16
CA ARG A 161 7.41 -16.55 -25.58
C ARG A 161 6.68 -16.27 -24.27
N VAL A 162 5.53 -16.90 -24.09
CA VAL A 162 4.81 -16.84 -22.82
C VAL A 162 5.37 -17.90 -21.87
N SER A 163 5.86 -17.48 -20.70
CA SER A 163 6.35 -18.41 -19.69
C SER A 163 5.20 -19.09 -18.95
N GLY A 164 4.93 -20.35 -19.27
CA GLY A 164 3.88 -21.13 -18.59
C GLY A 164 4.11 -21.24 -17.08
N ILE A 165 5.36 -21.38 -16.63
CA ILE A 165 5.72 -21.44 -15.20
C ILE A 165 5.41 -20.11 -14.51
N ALA A 166 5.84 -18.98 -15.10
CA ALA A 166 5.55 -17.67 -14.51
C ALA A 166 4.04 -17.42 -14.42
N LEU A 167 3.28 -17.85 -15.43
CA LEU A 167 1.82 -17.73 -15.44
C LEU A 167 1.14 -18.58 -14.35
N ILE A 168 1.66 -19.78 -14.05
CA ILE A 168 1.19 -20.59 -12.92
C ILE A 168 1.46 -19.87 -11.58
N PHE A 169 2.69 -19.39 -11.35
CA PHE A 169 3.01 -18.69 -10.10
C PHE A 169 2.26 -17.36 -9.96
N PHE A 170 2.01 -16.67 -11.07
CA PHE A 170 1.15 -15.50 -11.13
C PHE A 170 -0.27 -15.83 -10.66
N GLY A 171 -0.84 -16.92 -11.18
CA GLY A 171 -2.13 -17.43 -10.76
C GLY A 171 -2.15 -17.85 -9.29
N ILE A 172 -1.12 -18.56 -8.79
CA ILE A 172 -0.98 -18.92 -7.36
C ILE A 172 -0.97 -17.67 -6.48
N GLY A 173 -0.22 -16.63 -6.85
CA GLY A 173 -0.19 -15.36 -6.12
C GLY A 173 -1.57 -14.69 -6.07
N LEU A 174 -2.28 -14.61 -7.19
CA LEU A 174 -3.63 -14.02 -7.22
C LEU A 174 -4.65 -14.85 -6.43
N LEU A 175 -4.64 -16.18 -6.57
CA LEU A 175 -5.53 -17.08 -5.84
C LEU A 175 -5.22 -17.09 -4.33
N GLY A 176 -3.95 -16.95 -3.94
CA GLY A 176 -3.55 -16.80 -2.54
C GLY A 176 -4.15 -15.55 -1.91
N GLN A 177 -4.04 -14.41 -2.58
CA GLN A 177 -4.68 -13.16 -2.14
C GLN A 177 -6.20 -13.28 -2.10
N ALA A 178 -6.81 -13.83 -3.15
CA ALA A 178 -8.25 -13.99 -3.26
C ALA A 178 -8.80 -14.92 -2.18
N GLY A 179 -8.12 -16.05 -1.94
CA GLY A 179 -8.46 -17.00 -0.88
C GLY A 179 -8.39 -16.39 0.51
N LEU A 180 -7.34 -15.64 0.82
CA LEU A 180 -7.21 -14.94 2.10
C LEU A 180 -8.26 -13.83 2.26
N ALA A 181 -8.55 -13.07 1.20
CA ALA A 181 -9.59 -12.04 1.22
C ALA A 181 -10.99 -12.65 1.40
N THR A 182 -11.31 -13.76 0.71
CA THR A 182 -12.55 -14.52 0.90
C THR A 182 -12.65 -15.09 2.32
N TRP A 183 -11.56 -15.65 2.85
CA TRP A 183 -11.54 -16.17 4.22
C TRP A 183 -11.78 -15.07 5.25
N ALA A 184 -11.14 -13.91 5.08
CA ALA A 184 -11.32 -12.77 5.97
C ALA A 184 -12.75 -12.21 5.91
N LEU A 185 -13.32 -12.14 4.71
CA LEU A 185 -14.69 -11.70 4.46
C LEU A 185 -15.73 -12.60 5.12
N ASN A 186 -15.52 -13.92 5.08
CA ASN A 186 -16.45 -14.90 5.64
C ASN A 186 -16.36 -15.01 7.17
N THR A 187 -15.20 -14.68 7.74
CA THR A 187 -14.95 -14.85 9.19
C THR A 187 -15.18 -13.58 10.00
N THR A 188 -15.03 -12.41 9.39
CA THR A 188 -15.10 -11.13 10.12
C THR A 188 -16.44 -10.45 9.90
N GLN A 189 -17.13 -10.09 10.99
CA GLN A 189 -18.30 -9.23 10.91
C GLN A 189 -17.84 -7.78 10.66
N VAL A 190 -18.30 -7.19 9.55
CA VAL A 190 -17.93 -5.83 9.15
C VAL A 190 -19.15 -4.92 9.34
N PRO A 191 -19.17 -4.08 10.39
CA PRO A 191 -20.25 -3.11 10.63
C PRO A 191 -20.42 -2.13 9.46
N THR A 192 -19.32 -1.56 8.95
CA THR A 192 -19.36 -0.66 7.78
C THR A 192 -18.21 -0.88 6.83
N TRP A 193 -18.53 -0.77 5.53
CA TRP A 193 -17.61 -0.83 4.41
C TRP A 193 -17.12 0.55 3.97
N SER A 194 -17.54 1.61 4.66
CA SER A 194 -17.07 2.96 4.39
C SER A 194 -15.61 3.13 4.78
N SER A 195 -14.83 3.76 3.90
CA SER A 195 -13.47 4.22 4.20
C SER A 195 -13.44 5.61 4.83
N ASN A 196 -14.61 6.22 5.08
CA ASN A 196 -14.72 7.48 5.78
C ASN A 196 -14.37 7.27 7.27
N PRO A 197 -13.40 8.03 7.82
CA PRO A 197 -13.07 7.92 9.23
C PRO A 197 -14.24 8.34 10.13
N LEU A 198 -15.13 9.24 9.70
CA LEU A 198 -16.31 9.65 10.47
C LEU A 198 -17.31 8.51 10.67
N ASP A 199 -17.60 7.75 9.61
CA ASP A 199 -18.49 6.58 9.69
C ASP A 199 -17.89 5.48 10.56
N THR A 200 -16.56 5.38 10.55
CA THR A 200 -15.83 4.41 11.38
C THR A 200 -15.90 4.79 12.85
N VAL A 201 -15.68 6.07 13.18
CA VAL A 201 -15.82 6.57 14.56
C VAL A 201 -17.25 6.43 15.04
N LEU A 202 -18.24 6.82 14.23
CA LEU A 202 -19.66 6.67 14.57
C LEU A 202 -20.01 5.22 14.91
N ALA A 203 -19.55 4.29 14.07
CA ALA A 203 -19.70 2.86 14.33
C ALA A 203 -19.02 2.48 15.65
N CYS A 204 -17.76 2.88 15.88
CA CYS A 204 -17.05 2.58 17.13
C CYS A 204 -17.68 3.22 18.40
N THR A 205 -18.46 4.29 18.26
CA THR A 205 -19.19 4.93 19.37
C THR A 205 -20.60 4.38 19.59
N ASP A 206 -21.11 3.52 18.71
CA ASP A 206 -22.44 2.90 18.84
C ASP A 206 -22.50 2.03 20.12
N GLU A 207 -23.57 2.19 20.91
CA GLU A 207 -23.81 1.48 22.17
C GLU A 207 -23.89 -0.04 21.99
N THR A 208 -24.18 -0.49 20.75
CA THR A 208 -24.21 -1.91 20.40
C THR A 208 -22.82 -2.55 20.38
N ASN A 209 -21.74 -1.76 20.40
CA ASN A 209 -20.38 -2.28 20.37
C ASN A 209 -19.85 -2.61 21.77
N PRO A 210 -19.27 -3.82 21.97
CA PRO A 210 -18.72 -4.22 23.27
C PRO A 210 -17.48 -3.41 23.69
N ASN A 211 -16.86 -2.73 22.72
CA ASN A 211 -15.60 -1.99 22.84
C ASN A 211 -15.84 -0.53 22.44
N GLN A 212 -16.84 0.09 23.07
CA GLN A 212 -17.30 1.42 22.71
C GLN A 212 -16.20 2.47 22.95
N LEU A 213 -15.96 3.32 21.94
CA LEU A 213 -15.15 4.51 22.14
C LEU A 213 -15.94 5.51 22.98
N MET A 214 -15.40 5.85 24.16
CA MET A 214 -15.99 6.84 25.04
C MET A 214 -15.43 8.22 24.74
N ARG A 215 -16.31 9.16 24.42
CA ARG A 215 -15.97 10.56 24.18
C ARG A 215 -15.47 11.24 25.47
N ARG A 216 -14.36 11.99 25.37
CA ARG A 216 -13.83 12.82 26.47
C ARG A 216 -14.17 14.29 26.22
N THR A 217 -15.13 14.81 26.98
CA THR A 217 -15.72 16.16 26.77
C THR A 217 -14.75 17.31 27.03
N ASP A 218 -13.67 17.05 27.77
CA ASP A 218 -12.64 17.99 28.15
C ASP A 218 -11.53 18.16 27.09
N ARG A 219 -11.56 17.40 25.98
CA ARG A 219 -10.51 17.38 24.94
C ARG A 219 -10.93 17.99 23.60
N CYS A 220 -11.85 18.95 23.60
CA CYS A 220 -12.44 19.52 22.37
C CYS A 220 -11.49 20.38 21.50
N MET A 221 -10.28 20.68 21.96
CA MET A 221 -9.26 21.44 21.21
C MET A 221 -7.89 20.72 21.14
N LYS A 222 -7.83 19.44 21.51
CA LYS A 222 -6.58 18.68 21.53
C LYS A 222 -6.37 17.91 20.22
N SER A 223 -5.17 18.06 19.65
CA SER A 223 -4.76 17.27 18.48
C SER A 223 -4.24 15.90 18.90
N VAL A 224 -4.11 14.98 17.93
CA VAL A 224 -3.50 13.66 18.14
C VAL A 224 -2.06 13.73 18.72
N HIS A 225 -1.33 14.82 18.45
CA HIS A 225 0.01 15.04 19.01
C HIS A 225 0.02 15.19 20.53
N GLN A 226 -1.12 15.54 21.12
CA GLN A 226 -1.30 15.77 22.55
C GLN A 226 -2.02 14.59 23.21
N ILE A 227 -1.99 13.40 22.59
CA ILE A 227 -2.68 12.21 23.10
C ILE A 227 -2.30 11.89 24.55
N LYS A 228 -1.01 12.00 24.88
CA LYS A 228 -0.45 11.70 26.22
C LYS A 228 -0.61 12.85 27.22
N GLU A 229 -1.03 14.03 26.80
CA GLU A 229 -1.17 15.19 27.69
C GLU A 229 -2.53 15.19 28.39
N ASP A 230 -2.52 15.42 29.70
CA ASP A 230 -3.74 15.59 30.52
C ASP A 230 -4.58 16.76 30.04
N SER A 231 -5.90 16.62 30.08
CA SER A 231 -6.85 17.61 29.60
C SER A 231 -6.67 18.96 30.28
N HIS A 232 -6.30 19.97 29.50
CA HIS A 232 -6.15 21.36 29.95
C HIS A 232 -6.67 22.29 28.85
N PRO A 233 -7.08 23.52 29.20
CA PRO A 233 -7.54 24.49 28.23
C PRO A 233 -6.43 24.85 27.24
N CYS A 234 -6.73 24.80 25.94
CA CYS A 234 -5.78 25.05 24.86
C CYS A 234 -6.29 26.15 23.93
N LYS A 235 -5.37 26.98 23.42
CA LYS A 235 -5.70 27.93 22.35
C LYS A 235 -5.66 27.23 20.98
N PRO A 236 -6.52 27.64 20.02
CA PRO A 236 -6.45 27.14 18.66
C PRO A 236 -5.11 27.47 18.00
N LYS A 237 -4.60 26.56 17.15
CA LYS A 237 -3.35 26.76 16.41
C LYS A 237 -3.65 27.09 14.95
N ALA A 238 -2.94 28.07 14.38
CA ALA A 238 -3.14 28.45 12.98
C ALA A 238 -2.68 27.34 12.01
N ARG A 239 -1.70 26.52 12.44
CA ARG A 239 -1.19 25.36 11.72
C ARG A 239 -1.00 24.21 12.71
N GLN A 240 -1.44 23.02 12.31
CA GLN A 240 -1.30 21.81 13.10
C GLN A 240 0.04 21.10 12.82
N GLY A 241 0.38 20.12 13.66
CA GLY A 241 1.54 19.26 13.45
C GLY A 241 1.42 18.38 12.19
N PRO A 242 2.53 17.97 11.57
CA PRO A 242 2.54 17.06 10.42
C PRO A 242 2.22 15.61 10.80
N ALA A 243 1.88 14.78 9.82
CA ALA A 243 1.55 13.36 10.06
C ALA A 243 2.74 12.57 10.63
N CYS A 244 3.97 12.92 10.23
CA CYS A 244 5.19 12.25 10.70
C CYS A 244 5.48 12.40 12.20
N THR A 245 4.86 13.39 12.86
CA THR A 245 4.95 13.56 14.32
C THR A 245 3.83 12.86 15.07
N ALA A 246 2.68 12.64 14.42
CA ALA A 246 1.55 11.91 14.98
C ALA A 246 1.78 10.39 14.97
N HIS A 247 2.42 9.87 13.93
CA HIS A 247 2.65 8.44 13.72
C HIS A 247 4.14 8.09 13.65
N PRO A 248 4.68 7.29 14.58
CA PRO A 248 6.05 6.80 14.47
C PRO A 248 6.24 5.89 13.25
N GLU A 249 5.20 5.17 12.81
CA GLU A 249 5.27 4.28 11.65
C GLU A 249 5.55 5.06 10.36
N VAL A 250 5.04 6.29 10.24
CA VAL A 250 5.30 7.17 9.08
C VAL A 250 6.80 7.39 8.90
N LYS A 251 7.56 7.52 9.99
CA LYS A 251 9.02 7.69 9.92
C LYS A 251 9.69 6.46 9.32
N TRP A 252 9.29 5.26 9.75
CA TRP A 252 9.81 4.01 9.19
C TRP A 252 9.48 3.85 7.72
N VAL A 253 8.25 4.18 7.31
CA VAL A 253 7.85 4.18 5.90
C VAL A 253 8.70 5.13 5.06
N LEU A 254 8.91 6.36 5.53
CA LEU A 254 9.75 7.33 4.83
C LEU A 254 11.19 6.85 4.74
N THR A 255 11.75 6.32 5.83
CA THR A 255 13.10 5.75 5.83
C THR A 255 13.22 4.62 4.80
N LEU A 256 12.24 3.72 4.72
CA LEU A 256 12.24 2.63 3.74
C LEU A 256 12.21 3.15 2.29
N LEU A 257 11.37 4.14 2.00
CA LEU A 257 11.30 4.78 0.68
C LEU A 257 12.59 5.50 0.31
N TRP A 258 13.17 6.25 1.25
CA TRP A 258 14.44 6.93 1.04
C TRP A 258 15.62 5.98 0.92
N LEU A 259 15.60 4.83 1.60
CA LEU A 259 16.61 3.78 1.49
C LEU A 259 16.59 3.09 0.11
N LEU A 260 15.43 3.02 -0.54
CA LEU A 260 15.32 2.43 -1.88
C LEU A 260 16.16 3.17 -2.93
N VAL A 261 16.33 4.50 -2.78
CA VAL A 261 17.09 5.33 -3.72
C VAL A 261 18.60 5.01 -3.72
N PRO A 262 19.34 5.10 -2.59
CA PRO A 262 20.74 4.72 -2.57
C PRO A 262 20.92 3.22 -2.86
N LEU A 263 20.00 2.34 -2.46
CA LEU A 263 20.08 0.92 -2.83
C LEU A 263 19.99 0.73 -4.35
N GLY A 264 19.06 1.41 -5.03
CA GLY A 264 18.95 1.40 -6.48
C GLY A 264 20.19 1.98 -7.17
N GLY A 265 20.73 3.08 -6.65
CA GLY A 265 21.97 3.69 -7.14
C GLY A 265 23.20 2.79 -6.98
N ILE A 266 23.36 2.15 -5.81
CA ILE A 266 24.42 1.17 -5.54
C ILE A 266 24.26 -0.04 -6.47
N TRP A 267 23.04 -0.56 -6.63
CA TRP A 267 22.77 -1.67 -7.52
C TRP A 267 23.15 -1.33 -8.97
N GLY A 268 22.62 -0.24 -9.53
CA GLY A 268 22.93 0.18 -10.90
C GLY A 268 24.41 0.47 -11.10
N GLY A 269 25.05 1.18 -10.16
CA GLY A 269 26.47 1.50 -10.20
C GLY A 269 27.38 0.27 -10.08
N ALA A 270 27.02 -0.70 -9.24
CA ALA A 270 27.77 -1.95 -9.09
C ALA A 270 27.72 -2.77 -10.39
N ILE A 271 26.54 -2.94 -10.98
CA ILE A 271 26.37 -3.67 -12.25
C ILE A 271 27.14 -2.97 -13.37
N TYR A 272 27.03 -1.64 -13.48
CA TYR A 272 27.76 -0.86 -14.49
C TYR A 272 29.29 -0.97 -14.30
N THR A 273 29.77 -0.90 -13.05
CA THR A 273 31.20 -1.06 -12.75
C THR A 273 31.70 -2.47 -13.07
N MET A 274 30.90 -3.51 -12.82
CA MET A 274 31.25 -4.89 -13.20
C MET A 274 31.43 -5.02 -14.72
N ILE A 275 30.55 -4.39 -15.51
CA ILE A 275 30.66 -4.37 -16.98
C ILE A 275 31.96 -3.67 -17.41
N LEU A 276 32.26 -2.49 -16.86
CA LEU A 276 33.47 -1.72 -17.17
C LEU A 276 34.78 -2.40 -16.76
N ARG A 277 34.73 -3.29 -15.77
CA ARG A 277 35.90 -4.09 -15.32
C ARG A 277 36.12 -5.37 -16.14
N GLY A 278 35.45 -5.50 -17.28
CA GLY A 278 35.66 -6.64 -18.18
C GLY A 278 35.01 -7.93 -17.70
N ASN A 279 33.88 -7.86 -16.98
CA ASN A 279 33.14 -9.08 -16.63
C ASN A 279 32.72 -9.81 -17.93
N PRO A 280 33.01 -11.12 -18.07
CA PRO A 280 32.73 -11.86 -19.30
C PRO A 280 31.23 -11.99 -19.63
N HIS A 281 30.37 -11.82 -18.63
CA HIS A 281 28.91 -11.82 -18.79
C HIS A 281 28.32 -10.40 -18.94
N GLY A 282 29.17 -9.38 -19.03
CA GLY A 282 28.77 -7.99 -19.23
C GLY A 282 28.95 -7.54 -20.68
N VAL A 283 27.99 -6.79 -21.19
CA VAL A 283 28.08 -6.11 -22.48
C VAL A 283 27.86 -4.62 -22.24
N LEU A 284 28.84 -3.80 -22.64
CA LEU A 284 28.76 -2.35 -22.55
C LEU A 284 28.00 -1.80 -23.76
N GLY A 285 26.89 -1.13 -23.49
CA GLY A 285 26.06 -0.52 -24.52
C GLY A 285 26.15 1.00 -24.53
N ASN A 286 26.12 1.61 -25.71
CA ASN A 286 26.11 3.07 -25.89
C ASN A 286 24.70 3.69 -25.78
N SER A 287 23.63 2.90 -25.86
CA SER A 287 22.26 3.38 -25.76
C SER A 287 21.81 3.59 -24.31
N TRP A 288 21.24 4.77 -24.07
CA TRP A 288 20.51 5.14 -22.86
C TRP A 288 19.02 5.31 -23.16
N SER A 289 18.48 4.49 -24.06
CA SER A 289 17.04 4.49 -24.33
C SER A 289 16.26 4.07 -23.09
N PHE A 290 15.10 4.69 -22.86
CA PHE A 290 14.23 4.38 -21.73
C PHE A 290 13.78 2.91 -21.73
N VAL A 291 13.35 2.42 -22.89
CA VAL A 291 13.12 1.00 -23.16
C VAL A 291 14.43 0.36 -23.60
N PRO A 292 14.81 -0.83 -23.11
CA PRO A 292 16.04 -1.50 -23.53
C PRO A 292 15.98 -1.84 -25.03
N THR A 293 16.95 -1.33 -25.79
CA THR A 293 17.09 -1.55 -27.23
C THR A 293 18.43 -2.22 -27.55
N PHE A 294 18.42 -3.19 -28.46
CA PHE A 294 19.63 -3.80 -29.02
C PHE A 294 19.48 -3.89 -30.52
N THR A 295 20.36 -3.19 -31.22
CA THR A 295 20.44 -3.15 -32.68
C THR A 295 21.47 -4.13 -33.23
N GLY A 296 22.28 -4.75 -32.35
CA GLY A 296 23.09 -5.92 -32.66
C GLY A 296 24.36 -5.63 -33.44
N THR A 297 24.83 -4.38 -33.49
CA THR A 297 26.15 -4.12 -34.06
C THR A 297 27.21 -4.20 -32.95
N PRO A 298 28.04 -5.26 -32.90
CA PRO A 298 29.14 -5.33 -31.97
C PRO A 298 30.18 -4.28 -32.35
N LEU A 299 30.70 -3.57 -31.34
CA LEU A 299 31.76 -2.58 -31.52
C LEU A 299 33.11 -3.23 -31.23
N LEU A 300 34.09 -2.98 -32.10
CA LEU A 300 35.44 -3.54 -32.01
C LEU A 300 36.31 -2.87 -30.93
N ASP A 301 35.98 -1.64 -30.54
CA ASP A 301 36.76 -0.86 -29.58
C ASP A 301 36.01 -0.71 -28.24
N CYS A 302 36.50 -1.43 -27.24
CA CYS A 302 35.94 -1.47 -25.89
C CYS A 302 36.99 -1.01 -24.89
N ASN A 303 36.85 0.22 -24.39
CA ASN A 303 37.69 0.71 -23.29
C ASN A 303 37.38 -0.05 -21.98
N GLY A 304 38.04 -1.20 -21.79
CA GLY A 304 38.03 -1.98 -20.53
C GLY A 304 36.88 -2.98 -20.35
N ALA A 305 35.80 -2.89 -21.14
CA ALA A 305 34.72 -3.87 -21.13
C ALA A 305 35.08 -5.13 -21.95
N ALA A 306 34.48 -6.27 -21.59
CA ALA A 306 34.72 -7.54 -22.30
C ALA A 306 34.13 -7.52 -23.72
N ARG A 307 32.97 -6.88 -23.89
CA ARG A 307 32.23 -6.75 -25.14
C ARG A 307 31.46 -5.44 -25.16
N CYS A 308 31.23 -4.88 -26.35
CA CYS A 308 30.44 -3.65 -26.52
C CYS A 308 29.49 -3.72 -27.69
N THR A 309 28.41 -2.94 -27.60
CA THR A 309 27.36 -2.83 -28.61
C THR A 309 26.86 -1.39 -28.69
N ASP A 310 26.27 -1.04 -29.83
CA ASP A 310 25.46 0.16 -30.00
C ASP A 310 24.15 0.16 -29.18
N GLY A 311 23.72 -1.01 -28.71
CA GLY A 311 22.54 -1.21 -27.87
C GLY A 311 22.70 -0.77 -26.40
N THR A 312 21.82 -1.28 -25.54
CA THR A 312 21.75 -0.94 -24.11
C THR A 312 22.76 -1.77 -23.31
N SER A 313 23.38 -1.18 -22.28
CA SER A 313 24.26 -1.95 -21.39
C SER A 313 23.50 -3.05 -20.65
N VAL A 314 24.08 -4.24 -20.52
CA VAL A 314 23.46 -5.39 -19.84
C VAL A 314 24.49 -6.26 -19.15
N LEU A 315 24.13 -6.75 -17.96
CA LEU A 315 24.85 -7.82 -17.28
C LEU A 315 23.95 -9.05 -17.22
N ASN A 316 24.46 -10.15 -17.74
CA ASN A 316 23.84 -11.45 -17.62
C ASN A 316 24.33 -12.14 -16.34
N VAL A 317 23.42 -12.68 -15.53
CA VAL A 317 23.76 -13.35 -14.25
C VAL A 317 24.08 -14.83 -14.46
N GLY A 318 23.93 -15.36 -15.67
CA GLY A 318 24.19 -16.75 -16.04
C GLY A 318 23.12 -17.74 -15.57
N TRP A 319 22.04 -17.24 -14.94
CA TRP A 319 20.97 -18.08 -14.42
C TRP A 319 19.92 -18.32 -15.49
N THR A 320 20.17 -19.33 -16.34
CA THR A 320 19.38 -19.59 -17.54
C THR A 320 18.19 -20.51 -17.30
N ALA A 321 17.07 -20.22 -17.99
CA ALA A 321 15.91 -21.10 -18.04
C ALA A 321 16.18 -22.44 -18.77
N LYS A 322 17.22 -22.49 -19.61
CA LYS A 322 17.66 -23.69 -20.34
C LYS A 322 18.13 -24.80 -19.39
N ASN A 323 18.59 -24.45 -18.19
CA ASN A 323 19.03 -25.40 -17.16
C ASN A 323 17.86 -26.14 -16.47
N GLY A 324 16.64 -26.01 -17.00
CA GLY A 324 15.46 -26.78 -16.57
C GLY A 324 14.52 -26.00 -15.64
N VAL A 325 13.44 -26.66 -15.23
CA VAL A 325 12.36 -26.09 -14.40
C VAL A 325 12.89 -25.49 -13.09
N ILE A 326 13.90 -26.11 -12.48
CA ILE A 326 14.50 -25.64 -11.21
C ILE A 326 15.15 -24.27 -11.37
N ALA A 327 15.87 -24.03 -12.47
CA ALA A 327 16.50 -22.74 -12.73
C ALA A 327 15.47 -21.63 -12.98
N ASN A 328 14.40 -21.96 -13.70
CA ASN A 328 13.26 -21.04 -13.87
C ASN A 328 12.62 -20.66 -12.53
N ILE A 329 12.35 -21.64 -11.67
CA ILE A 329 11.82 -21.38 -10.32
C ILE A 329 12.80 -20.51 -9.51
N GLY A 330 14.10 -20.81 -9.56
CA GLY A 330 15.15 -20.01 -8.93
C GLY A 330 15.15 -18.55 -9.39
N SER A 331 15.03 -18.32 -10.70
CA SER A 331 14.95 -16.95 -11.26
C SER A 331 13.72 -16.18 -10.78
N ILE A 332 12.56 -16.85 -10.66
CA ILE A 332 11.32 -16.24 -10.14
C ILE A 332 11.54 -15.81 -8.69
N PHE A 333 12.11 -16.67 -7.85
CA PHE A 333 12.35 -16.34 -6.45
C PHE A 333 13.42 -15.24 -6.26
N LEU A 334 14.45 -15.22 -7.11
CA LEU A 334 15.43 -14.13 -7.11
C LEU A 334 14.76 -12.79 -7.41
N ILE A 335 13.98 -12.73 -8.49
CA ILE A 335 13.29 -11.50 -8.90
C ILE A 335 12.27 -11.11 -7.83
N ALA A 336 11.55 -12.08 -7.26
CA ALA A 336 10.64 -11.86 -6.15
C ALA A 336 11.32 -11.27 -4.91
N PHE A 337 12.56 -11.69 -4.61
CA PHE A 337 13.33 -11.13 -3.49
C PHE A 337 13.62 -9.64 -3.70
N PHE A 338 14.10 -9.23 -4.87
CA PHE A 338 14.31 -7.80 -5.17
C PHE A 338 12.97 -7.04 -5.22
N GLN A 339 11.94 -7.64 -5.82
CA GLN A 339 10.60 -7.05 -5.91
C GLN A 339 9.94 -6.90 -4.53
N ALA A 340 10.30 -7.72 -3.54
CA ALA A 340 9.76 -7.66 -2.18
C ALA A 340 10.00 -6.29 -1.53
N VAL A 341 11.22 -5.75 -1.68
CA VAL A 341 11.61 -4.46 -1.09
C VAL A 341 10.78 -3.34 -1.69
N VAL A 342 10.63 -3.33 -3.02
CA VAL A 342 9.85 -2.34 -3.78
C VAL A 342 8.37 -2.41 -3.41
N THR A 343 7.81 -3.62 -3.41
CA THR A 343 6.40 -3.88 -3.10
C THR A 343 6.08 -3.44 -1.68
N LEU A 344 6.92 -3.78 -0.71
CA LEU A 344 6.74 -3.38 0.68
C LEU A 344 6.78 -1.85 0.83
N ALA A 345 7.75 -1.18 0.22
CA ALA A 345 7.87 0.27 0.30
C ALA A 345 6.64 1.00 -0.27
N LEU A 346 6.13 0.55 -1.41
CA LEU A 346 4.96 1.13 -2.06
C LEU A 346 3.64 0.86 -1.31
N HIS A 347 3.48 -0.32 -0.71
CA HIS A 347 2.33 -0.59 0.15
C HIS A 347 2.40 0.18 1.47
N CYS A 348 3.59 0.41 2.01
CA CYS A 348 3.77 1.30 3.15
C CYS A 348 3.41 2.76 2.78
N ALA A 349 3.75 3.23 1.58
CA ALA A 349 3.38 4.57 1.09
C ALA A 349 1.85 4.76 0.98
N GLU A 350 1.09 3.69 0.72
CA GLU A 350 -0.38 3.68 0.72
C GLU A 350 -0.95 4.16 2.06
N LEU A 351 -0.33 3.77 3.17
CA LEU A 351 -0.73 4.25 4.50
C LEU A 351 -0.63 5.78 4.58
N LEU A 352 0.46 6.37 4.10
CA LEU A 352 0.69 7.82 4.18
C LEU A 352 -0.39 8.60 3.44
N VAL A 353 -0.76 8.12 2.25
CA VAL A 353 -1.83 8.70 1.45
C VAL A 353 -3.18 8.54 2.15
N ASN A 354 -3.45 7.37 2.73
CA ASN A 354 -4.69 7.13 3.46
C ASN A 354 -4.82 8.01 4.72
N LEU A 355 -3.75 8.18 5.51
CA LEU A 355 -3.73 9.10 6.66
C LEU A 355 -3.96 10.55 6.24
N SER A 356 -3.33 10.99 5.15
CA SER A 356 -3.55 12.34 4.60
C SER A 356 -4.99 12.53 4.11
N ARG A 357 -5.58 11.49 3.49
CA ARG A 357 -6.96 11.52 3.02
C ARG A 357 -7.94 11.56 4.20
N ASP A 358 -7.69 10.79 5.24
CA ASP A 358 -8.53 10.77 6.45
C ASP A 358 -8.56 12.14 7.13
N GLU A 359 -7.40 12.80 7.25
CA GLU A 359 -7.32 14.20 7.73
C GLU A 359 -8.05 15.17 6.79
N GLY A 360 -7.92 14.99 5.48
CA GLY A 360 -8.63 15.79 4.48
C GLY A 360 -10.15 15.69 4.61
N ILE A 361 -10.68 14.48 4.82
CA ILE A 361 -12.11 14.25 5.04
C ILE A 361 -12.57 14.92 6.34
N PHE A 362 -11.80 14.79 7.42
CA PHE A 362 -12.14 15.43 8.69
C PHE A 362 -12.17 16.96 8.56
N ARG A 363 -11.27 17.54 7.78
CA ARG A 363 -11.24 18.99 7.51
C ARG A 363 -12.40 19.51 6.67
N MET A 364 -13.17 18.65 6.01
CA MET A 364 -14.40 19.12 5.35
C MET A 364 -15.39 19.72 6.35
N THR A 365 -15.31 19.35 7.64
CA THR A 365 -16.14 19.92 8.73
C THR A 365 -15.98 21.43 8.90
N ILE A 366 -14.83 22.01 8.55
CA ILE A 366 -14.61 23.47 8.67
C ILE A 366 -14.87 24.23 7.36
N THR A 367 -15.15 23.51 6.28
CA THR A 367 -15.46 24.14 4.98
C THR A 367 -16.88 24.68 4.96
N PRO A 368 -17.19 25.66 4.09
CA PRO A 368 -18.56 26.17 3.94
C PRO A 368 -19.57 25.09 3.54
N GLU A 369 -19.14 24.01 2.90
CA GLU A 369 -19.99 22.90 2.44
C GLU A 369 -20.31 21.89 3.55
N GLY A 370 -19.41 21.75 4.54
CA GLY A 370 -19.49 20.75 5.61
C GLY A 370 -19.12 19.34 5.13
N THR A 371 -19.39 18.33 5.95
CA THR A 371 -19.14 16.93 5.55
C THR A 371 -20.16 16.47 4.50
N ASN A 372 -19.72 15.63 3.56
CA ASN A 372 -20.62 15.06 2.56
C ASN A 372 -21.40 13.86 3.16
N PRO A 373 -22.75 13.93 3.24
CA PRO A 373 -23.58 12.85 3.80
C PRO A 373 -23.64 11.58 2.93
N ARG A 374 -23.31 11.70 1.63
CA ARG A 374 -23.30 10.61 0.65
C ARG A 374 -21.87 10.32 0.20
N TYR A 375 -21.06 9.83 1.13
CA TYR A 375 -19.67 9.48 0.84
C TYR A 375 -19.58 8.12 0.13
N ASN A 376 -19.25 8.14 -1.16
CA ASN A 376 -18.88 6.92 -1.88
C ASN A 376 -17.36 6.76 -1.85
N SER A 377 -16.89 5.73 -1.14
CA SER A 377 -15.45 5.49 -0.92
C SER A 377 -14.66 5.31 -2.21
N ILE A 378 -15.27 4.74 -3.24
CA ILE A 378 -14.63 4.46 -4.52
C ILE A 378 -14.46 5.76 -5.30
N ILE A 379 -15.53 6.55 -5.43
CA ILE A 379 -15.47 7.84 -6.13
C ILE A 379 -14.51 8.78 -5.40
N ALA A 380 -14.50 8.76 -4.06
CA ALA A 380 -13.56 9.54 -3.26
C ALA A 380 -12.10 9.09 -3.48
N ALA A 381 -11.84 7.79 -3.60
CA ALA A 381 -10.51 7.27 -3.93
C ALA A 381 -10.07 7.70 -5.35
N PHE A 382 -10.96 7.58 -6.34
CA PHE A 382 -10.68 7.96 -7.74
C PHE A 382 -10.73 9.47 -8.02
N SER A 383 -11.17 10.29 -7.07
CA SER A 383 -11.12 11.76 -7.16
C SER A 383 -9.97 12.38 -6.38
N SER A 384 -9.36 11.62 -5.45
CA SER A 384 -8.19 12.07 -4.70
C SER A 384 -6.94 12.00 -5.58
N TRP A 385 -6.38 13.16 -5.91
CA TRP A 385 -5.13 13.24 -6.66
C TRP A 385 -3.99 12.45 -6.00
N GLN A 386 -3.97 12.34 -4.66
CA GLN A 386 -2.95 11.59 -3.91
C GLN A 386 -3.05 10.09 -4.18
N THR A 387 -4.27 9.56 -4.21
CA THR A 387 -4.54 8.14 -4.47
C THR A 387 -4.28 7.80 -5.92
N ILE A 388 -4.70 8.65 -6.87
CA ILE A 388 -4.41 8.47 -8.31
C ILE A 388 -2.89 8.48 -8.55
N THR A 389 -2.19 9.46 -7.98
CA THR A 389 -0.73 9.59 -8.15
C THR A 389 -0.02 8.34 -7.63
N LEU A 390 -0.40 7.85 -6.44
CA LEU A 390 0.18 6.63 -5.89
C LEU A 390 -0.16 5.38 -6.72
N PHE A 391 -1.39 5.26 -7.20
CA PHE A 391 -1.81 4.13 -8.05
C PHE A 391 -0.99 4.08 -9.35
N VAL A 392 -0.87 5.21 -10.05
CA VAL A 392 -0.05 5.32 -11.27
C VAL A 392 1.42 5.04 -10.95
N SER A 393 1.93 5.59 -9.84
CA SER A 393 3.32 5.37 -9.42
C SER A 393 3.60 3.90 -9.10
N LYS A 394 2.66 3.19 -8.45
CA LYS A 394 2.78 1.76 -8.17
C LYS A 394 2.94 0.95 -9.46
N ALA A 395 2.02 1.13 -10.41
CA ALA A 395 2.07 0.43 -11.69
C ALA A 395 3.35 0.78 -12.47
N ALA A 396 3.72 2.06 -12.52
CA ALA A 396 4.92 2.52 -13.23
C ALA A 396 6.21 2.00 -12.61
N VAL A 397 6.35 2.03 -11.27
CA VAL A 397 7.56 1.54 -10.58
C VAL A 397 7.71 0.03 -10.73
N HIS A 398 6.63 -0.75 -10.61
CA HIS A 398 6.70 -2.21 -10.84
C HIS A 398 7.03 -2.56 -12.30
N TRP A 399 6.50 -1.79 -13.25
CA TRP A 399 6.83 -1.94 -14.66
C TRP A 399 8.30 -1.59 -14.95
N LEU A 400 8.79 -0.44 -14.47
CA LEU A 400 10.19 -0.02 -14.59
C LEU A 400 11.16 -1.01 -13.92
N PHE A 401 10.76 -1.59 -12.79
CA PHE A 401 11.51 -2.66 -12.16
C PHE A 401 11.62 -3.88 -13.09
N GLY A 402 10.53 -4.29 -13.74
CA GLY A 402 10.54 -5.36 -14.74
C GLY A 402 11.40 -5.05 -15.98
N LEU A 403 11.56 -3.79 -16.36
CA LEU A 403 12.52 -3.37 -17.39
C LEU A 403 13.97 -3.43 -16.90
N SER A 404 14.19 -3.21 -15.60
CA SER A 404 15.52 -3.19 -14.97
C SER A 404 16.10 -4.58 -14.79
N ILE A 405 15.25 -5.55 -14.45
CA ILE A 405 15.60 -6.95 -14.31
C ILE A 405 14.57 -7.81 -15.06
N ASN A 406 15.02 -8.50 -16.11
CA ASN A 406 14.18 -9.36 -16.91
C ASN A 406 14.83 -10.74 -17.06
N ASN A 407 14.03 -11.76 -17.33
CA ASN A 407 14.51 -13.09 -17.64
C ASN A 407 14.34 -13.33 -19.15
N ASP A 408 15.43 -13.67 -19.82
CA ASP A 408 15.42 -14.14 -21.20
C ASP A 408 15.42 -15.67 -21.20
N PHE A 409 14.71 -16.28 -22.15
CA PHE A 409 14.56 -17.74 -22.19
C PHE A 409 15.89 -18.50 -22.40
N ILE A 410 16.86 -17.96 -23.12
CA ILE A 410 18.14 -18.67 -23.36
C ILE A 410 19.25 -18.05 -22.53
N LEU A 411 19.27 -16.72 -22.45
CA LEU A 411 20.32 -16.00 -21.72
C LEU A 411 20.09 -16.04 -20.21
N GLY A 412 18.85 -16.14 -19.74
CA GLY A 412 18.54 -16.10 -18.31
C GLY A 412 18.34 -14.70 -17.77
N VAL A 413 18.62 -14.52 -16.48
CA VAL A 413 18.41 -13.23 -15.79
C VAL A 413 19.39 -12.17 -16.31
N ASN A 414 18.84 -11.12 -16.90
CA ASN A 414 19.52 -9.95 -17.42
C ASN A 414 19.20 -8.72 -16.57
N MET A 415 20.23 -7.97 -16.20
CA MET A 415 20.12 -6.71 -15.47
C MET A 415 20.60 -5.55 -16.36
N TYR A 416 19.81 -4.50 -16.48
CA TYR A 416 20.09 -3.37 -17.36
C TYR A 416 20.38 -2.09 -16.54
N PRO A 417 21.64 -1.63 -16.44
CA PRO A 417 22.00 -0.47 -15.63
C PRO A 417 21.25 0.83 -15.96
N PRO A 418 21.07 1.22 -17.24
CA PRO A 418 20.32 2.45 -17.56
C PRO A 418 18.88 2.40 -17.00
N GLN A 419 18.20 1.26 -17.14
CA GLN A 419 16.85 1.04 -16.63
C GLN A 419 16.81 1.05 -15.11
N ILE A 420 17.81 0.48 -14.43
CA ILE A 420 17.95 0.58 -12.97
C ILE A 420 18.06 2.05 -12.53
N ILE A 421 18.78 2.88 -13.28
CA ILE A 421 18.88 4.32 -13.00
C ILE A 421 17.53 5.03 -13.20
N TYR A 422 16.80 4.74 -14.27
CA TYR A 422 15.45 5.28 -14.48
C TYR A 422 14.48 4.84 -13.38
N PHE A 423 14.49 3.56 -13.01
CA PHE A 423 13.75 3.03 -11.86
C PHE A 423 14.11 3.79 -10.58
N THR A 424 15.39 4.02 -10.32
CA THR A 424 15.88 4.75 -9.14
C THR A 424 15.41 6.20 -9.13
N ALA A 425 15.42 6.88 -10.28
CA ALA A 425 14.91 8.24 -10.43
C ALA A 425 13.39 8.31 -10.15
N PHE A 426 12.62 7.33 -10.62
CA PHE A 426 11.19 7.22 -10.30
C PHE A 426 10.93 6.90 -8.83
N ALA A 427 11.73 6.01 -8.22
CA ALA A 427 11.67 5.74 -6.79
C ALA A 427 11.94 7.01 -5.95
N LEU A 428 12.90 7.84 -6.38
CA LEU A 428 13.17 9.15 -5.77
C LEU A 428 11.95 10.09 -5.87
N MET A 429 11.28 10.14 -7.03
CA MET A 429 10.05 10.94 -7.18
C MET A 429 8.95 10.47 -6.22
N VAL A 430 8.77 9.16 -6.05
CA VAL A 430 7.82 8.60 -5.07
C VAL A 430 8.22 8.96 -3.64
N ALA A 431 9.50 8.86 -3.29
CA ALA A 431 10.00 9.24 -1.97
C ALA A 431 9.78 10.74 -1.68
N ILE A 432 10.03 11.63 -2.64
CA ILE A 432 9.75 13.06 -2.54
C ILE A 432 8.26 13.31 -2.36
N PHE A 433 7.40 12.67 -3.17
CA PHE A 433 5.96 12.77 -3.06
C PHE A 433 5.45 12.31 -1.68
N SER A 434 5.88 11.15 -1.20
CA SER A 434 5.52 10.63 0.12
C SER A 434 6.02 11.54 1.24
N THR A 435 7.22 12.11 1.10
CA THR A 435 7.78 13.08 2.05
C THR A 435 6.93 14.34 2.08
N TYR A 436 6.56 14.89 0.92
CA TYR A 436 5.68 16.05 0.81
C TYR A 436 4.33 15.81 1.49
N VAL A 437 3.69 14.67 1.21
CA VAL A 437 2.41 14.29 1.84
C VAL A 437 2.55 14.18 3.36
N SER A 438 3.62 13.58 3.86
CA SER A 438 3.85 13.36 5.30
C SER A 438 4.19 14.64 6.09
N LEU A 439 4.91 15.58 5.46
CA LEU A 439 5.34 16.85 6.08
C LEU A 439 4.30 17.96 5.93
N ARG A 440 3.29 17.76 5.07
CA ARG A 440 2.23 18.73 4.87
C ARG A 440 1.52 19.02 6.19
N ARG A 441 1.66 20.27 6.66
CA ARG A 441 1.00 20.73 7.88
C ARG A 441 -0.42 21.17 7.55
N PRO A 442 -1.43 20.60 8.22
CA PRO A 442 -2.79 21.02 7.99
C PRO A 442 -3.03 22.45 8.51
N VAL A 443 -3.78 23.25 7.74
CA VAL A 443 -4.03 24.68 8.02
C VAL A 443 -5.39 24.85 8.69
N GLY A 444 -5.44 25.74 9.68
CA GLY A 444 -6.67 26.13 10.36
C GLY A 444 -6.76 25.66 11.81
N PRO A 445 -7.74 26.20 12.57
CA PRO A 445 -7.88 25.99 14.01
C PRO A 445 -8.31 24.56 14.38
N LEU A 446 -8.88 23.79 13.44
CA LEU A 446 -9.28 22.40 13.67
C LEU A 446 -8.06 21.55 14.07
N PRO A 447 -8.08 20.90 15.25
CA PRO A 447 -7.01 20.01 15.69
C PRO A 447 -6.81 18.86 14.69
N ALA A 448 -5.55 18.53 14.39
CA ALA A 448 -5.25 17.42 13.49
C ALA A 448 -5.55 16.07 14.16
N THR A 449 -6.15 15.16 13.41
CA THR A 449 -6.51 13.81 13.87
C THR A 449 -5.78 12.73 13.08
N PHE A 450 -5.52 12.95 11.79
CA PHE A 450 -4.95 11.96 10.88
C PHE A 450 -5.64 10.58 10.96
N GLY A 451 -6.96 10.58 11.20
CA GLY A 451 -7.74 9.36 11.34
C GLY A 451 -7.64 8.67 12.71
N HIS A 452 -7.04 9.29 13.73
CA HIS A 452 -7.05 8.78 15.10
C HIS A 452 -8.46 8.79 15.69
N LEU A 453 -9.03 7.60 15.94
CA LEU A 453 -10.45 7.43 16.21
C LEU A 453 -10.88 8.09 17.52
N GLN A 454 -10.11 7.92 18.59
CA GLN A 454 -10.43 8.54 19.88
C GLN A 454 -10.37 10.06 19.82
N THR A 455 -9.37 10.64 19.13
CA THR A 455 -9.30 12.11 19.00
C THR A 455 -10.47 12.64 18.18
N MET A 456 -10.88 11.94 17.12
CA MET A 456 -12.07 12.30 16.38
C MET A 456 -13.33 12.22 17.25
N ALA A 457 -13.49 11.18 18.07
CA ALA A 457 -14.60 11.05 19.01
C ALA A 457 -14.63 12.16 20.06
N ASP A 458 -13.45 12.64 20.52
CA ASP A 458 -13.35 13.75 21.47
C ASP A 458 -13.80 15.09 20.85
N LEU A 459 -13.51 15.30 19.56
CA LEU A 459 -13.83 16.53 18.83
C LEU A 459 -15.26 16.61 18.30
N ILE A 460 -15.91 15.46 18.09
CA ILE A 460 -17.29 15.36 17.60
C ILE A 460 -18.21 15.24 18.80
N ASP A 461 -19.14 16.17 18.97
CA ASP A 461 -20.10 16.16 20.08
C ASP A 461 -21.53 15.93 19.63
N ASP A 462 -21.90 16.49 18.48
CA ASP A 462 -23.18 16.22 17.81
C ASP A 462 -22.95 15.46 16.50
N TRP A 463 -23.59 14.30 16.37
CA TRP A 463 -23.54 13.45 15.17
C TRP A 463 -24.67 13.80 14.20
N GLU A 464 -24.29 14.29 13.02
CA GLU A 464 -25.23 14.72 11.99
C GLU A 464 -24.79 14.22 10.61
N ASP A 465 -25.72 14.13 9.66
CA ASP A 465 -25.40 13.71 8.29
C ASP A 465 -24.43 14.69 7.59
N ARG A 466 -24.62 15.98 7.86
CA ARG A 466 -23.71 17.07 7.45
C ARG A 466 -23.26 17.80 8.70
N MET A 467 -21.99 17.66 9.04
CA MET A 467 -21.38 18.23 10.22
C MET A 467 -20.53 19.44 9.85
N PHE A 468 -20.65 20.46 10.69
CA PHE A 468 -19.76 21.62 10.72
C PHE A 468 -19.07 21.68 12.08
N TRP A 469 -17.78 22.01 12.10
CA TRP A 469 -17.02 22.16 13.35
C TRP A 469 -16.65 23.63 13.59
N GLY A 470 -16.78 24.10 14.84
CA GLY A 470 -16.42 25.47 15.19
C GLY A 470 -16.75 25.86 16.63
N HIS A 471 -16.75 27.16 16.91
CA HIS A 471 -17.14 27.76 18.19
C HIS A 471 -18.62 27.50 18.47
N LYS A 472 -18.92 26.93 19.64
CA LYS A 472 -20.29 26.55 20.02
C LYS A 472 -20.79 27.29 21.25
N GLN A 473 -19.93 27.50 22.25
CA GLN A 473 -20.31 28.17 23.49
C GLN A 473 -19.17 29.05 24.01
N ASP A 474 -19.51 30.27 24.41
CA ASP A 474 -18.61 31.16 25.14
C ASP A 474 -18.42 30.65 26.58
N GLY A 475 -17.19 30.73 27.08
CA GLY A 475 -16.89 30.43 28.47
C GLY A 475 -17.57 31.42 29.42
N TYR A 476 -18.25 30.93 30.46
CA TYR A 476 -18.89 31.77 31.48
C TYR A 476 -18.11 31.72 32.80
N GLY A 477 -17.98 32.87 33.48
CA GLY A 477 -17.38 32.93 34.83
C GLY A 477 -15.91 32.54 34.90
N GLY A 478 -15.13 32.83 33.84
CA GLY A 478 -13.71 32.47 33.75
C GLY A 478 -13.45 31.02 33.28
N LEU A 479 -14.50 30.26 32.97
CA LEU A 479 -14.36 28.97 32.31
C LEU A 479 -13.93 29.16 30.84
N PRO A 480 -13.20 28.20 30.26
CA PRO A 480 -12.83 28.22 28.85
C PRO A 480 -14.05 28.04 27.93
N SER A 481 -13.94 28.57 26.71
CA SER A 481 -14.91 28.40 25.63
C SER A 481 -14.96 26.95 25.16
N TYR A 482 -15.97 26.60 24.36
CA TYR A 482 -16.15 25.25 23.87
C TYR A 482 -16.39 25.22 22.35
N ALA A 483 -15.65 24.31 21.69
CA ALA A 483 -15.74 24.05 20.26
C ALA A 483 -16.25 22.63 20.04
N GLY A 484 -17.03 22.42 18.98
CA GLY A 484 -17.64 21.13 18.68
C GLY A 484 -18.27 21.10 17.30
N THR A 485 -19.04 20.06 17.03
CA THR A 485 -19.81 19.86 15.82
C THR A 485 -21.26 20.34 15.96
N SER A 486 -21.89 20.65 14.81
CA SER A 486 -23.32 20.97 14.69
C SER A 486 -23.83 20.71 13.27
N ALA A 487 -25.15 20.53 13.12
CA ALA A 487 -25.83 20.48 11.82
C ALA A 487 -25.77 21.81 11.06
N ARG A 488 -25.61 22.92 11.79
CA ARG A 488 -25.54 24.28 11.22
C ARG A 488 -24.10 24.77 11.20
N ARG A 489 -23.80 25.62 10.22
CA ARG A 489 -22.48 26.24 10.11
C ARG A 489 -22.15 27.02 11.37
N LEU A 490 -21.04 26.67 12.01
CA LEU A 490 -20.50 27.34 13.18
C LEU A 490 -19.46 28.40 12.78
N GLN A 491 -19.23 29.37 13.65
CA GLN A 491 -18.14 30.33 13.49
C GLN A 491 -16.81 29.63 13.80
N MET A 492 -15.72 30.10 13.18
CA MET A 492 -14.39 29.58 13.51
C MET A 492 -14.04 29.90 14.98
N PRO A 493 -13.35 29.00 15.69
CA PRO A 493 -12.84 29.30 17.03
C PRO A 493 -11.98 30.57 17.04
N ARG A 494 -12.13 31.36 18.10
CA ARG A 494 -11.36 32.59 18.33
C ARG A 494 -9.93 32.22 18.72
N MET A 495 -8.94 32.75 18.02
CA MET A 495 -7.53 32.33 18.14
C MET A 495 -6.89 32.72 19.49
N ASP A 496 -7.45 33.73 20.15
CA ASP A 496 -6.98 34.32 21.40
C ASP A 496 -7.63 33.72 22.65
N GLU A 497 -8.71 32.94 22.50
CA GLU A 497 -9.45 32.29 23.57
C GLU A 497 -8.95 30.87 23.88
N PHE A 498 -9.18 30.44 25.11
CA PHE A 498 -8.91 29.07 25.55
C PHE A 498 -10.15 28.19 25.38
N TYR A 499 -9.95 26.97 24.89
CA TYR A 499 -10.99 25.98 24.66
C TYR A 499 -10.72 24.67 25.40
N GLY A 500 -11.78 24.03 25.91
CA GLY A 500 -11.71 22.71 26.55
C GLY A 500 -11.17 22.73 27.99
N GLY A 501 -10.86 21.57 28.56
CA GLY A 501 -10.29 21.46 29.92
C GLY A 501 -11.27 21.66 31.09
N ALA A 502 -12.51 22.07 30.83
CA ALA A 502 -13.56 22.06 31.85
C ALA A 502 -14.24 20.69 31.87
N LYS A 503 -14.20 19.98 33.02
CA LYS A 503 -15.10 18.84 33.25
C LYS A 503 -16.51 19.41 33.28
N ASN A 504 -17.26 19.23 32.19
CA ASN A 504 -18.62 19.73 32.10
C ASN A 504 -19.48 18.95 33.12
N SER A 505 -19.72 19.54 34.29
CA SER A 505 -20.60 18.98 35.33
C SER A 505 -22.08 18.96 34.90
N ARG A 506 -22.41 19.63 33.80
CA ARG A 506 -23.72 19.54 33.16
C ARG A 506 -23.69 18.44 32.12
N MET A 507 -23.95 17.21 32.56
CA MET A 507 -24.45 16.16 31.69
C MET A 507 -25.67 16.71 30.95
N SER A 508 -25.63 16.66 29.62
CA SER A 508 -26.84 16.61 28.81
C SER A 508 -27.69 15.46 29.36
N VAL A 509 -28.83 15.78 29.94
CA VAL A 509 -29.83 14.82 30.43
C VAL A 509 -30.50 14.22 29.19
N SER A 510 -29.83 13.25 28.57
CA SER A 510 -30.35 12.35 27.54
C SER A 510 -29.32 11.25 27.29
N GLY A 511 -29.21 10.29 28.21
CA GLY A 511 -28.34 9.12 28.06
C GLY A 511 -28.11 8.44 29.42
N SER A 512 -28.63 7.23 29.57
CA SER A 512 -28.66 6.45 30.80
C SER A 512 -27.27 6.12 31.35
N PHE A 513 -27.11 6.33 32.67
CA PHE A 513 -25.96 5.93 33.47
C PHE A 513 -25.74 4.40 33.44
N VAL A 514 -24.52 3.98 33.10
CA VAL A 514 -23.90 2.80 33.72
C VAL A 514 -22.48 3.20 34.14
N SER A 515 -22.32 3.35 35.45
CA SER A 515 -21.05 3.56 36.15
C SER A 515 -20.34 2.21 36.31
N GLY A 516 -19.10 2.08 35.85
CA GLY A 516 -18.23 0.99 36.28
C GLY A 516 -17.14 0.59 35.31
N MET A 517 -16.10 1.41 35.15
CA MET A 517 -14.75 0.95 34.79
C MET A 517 -13.74 2.05 35.14
N SER A 518 -12.80 1.75 36.05
CA SER A 518 -11.83 2.75 36.53
C SER A 518 -10.80 3.10 35.45
N GLU A 519 -10.41 4.38 35.43
CA GLU A 519 -9.44 4.98 34.48
C GLU A 519 -8.08 4.26 34.47
N GLU A 520 -7.75 3.48 35.50
CA GLU A 520 -6.49 2.74 35.62
C GLU A 520 -6.32 1.63 34.58
N HIS A 521 -7.41 1.03 34.09
CA HIS A 521 -7.32 -0.01 33.05
C HIS A 521 -7.04 0.54 31.64
N LEU A 522 -7.42 1.80 31.36
CA LEU A 522 -7.14 2.46 30.08
C LEU A 522 -5.69 2.93 29.98
N ALA A 523 -5.08 3.36 31.09
CA ALA A 523 -3.66 3.70 31.11
C ALA A 523 -2.76 2.44 30.96
N ALA A 524 -3.14 1.33 31.59
CA ALA A 524 -2.38 0.08 31.56
C ALA A 524 -2.38 -0.63 30.19
N SER A 525 -3.44 -0.48 29.37
CA SER A 525 -3.45 -1.08 28.02
C SER A 525 -2.57 -0.31 27.03
N TYR A 526 -2.37 1.00 27.25
CA TYR A 526 -1.55 1.85 26.39
C TYR A 526 -0.04 1.61 26.58
N ASP A 527 0.42 1.24 27.78
CA ASP A 527 1.84 1.03 28.06
C ASP A 527 2.35 -0.36 27.62
N MET A 528 1.50 -1.39 27.66
CA MET A 528 1.86 -2.73 27.18
C MET A 528 2.05 -2.82 25.66
N GLN A 529 1.50 -1.89 24.88
CA GLN A 529 1.55 -1.96 23.41
C GLN A 529 2.82 -1.35 22.81
N TYR A 530 3.59 -0.55 23.57
CA TYR A 530 4.84 0.07 23.14
C TYR A 530 6.11 -0.60 23.70
N HIS A 531 6.01 -1.38 24.77
CA HIS A 531 7.15 -2.12 25.35
C HIS A 531 7.14 -3.65 25.09
N GLY A 532 6.10 -4.19 24.46
CA GLY A 532 5.99 -5.62 24.13
C GLY A 532 6.75 -6.02 22.85
N GLY A 533 8.09 -5.95 22.88
CA GLY A 533 8.91 -6.25 21.71
C GLY A 533 10.35 -6.65 22.02
N MET A 534 10.56 -7.67 22.87
CA MET A 534 11.61 -8.68 22.67
C MET A 534 11.47 -9.80 23.70
N PHE A 535 11.38 -11.04 23.20
CA PHE A 535 11.46 -12.27 23.97
C PHE A 535 12.73 -12.29 24.83
N ASN A 536 12.57 -12.49 26.14
CA ASN A 536 13.65 -13.04 26.96
C ASN A 536 13.07 -14.22 27.75
N SER A 537 13.42 -15.43 27.30
CA SER A 537 13.09 -16.68 27.95
C SER A 537 13.95 -16.83 29.21
N TYR A 538 13.35 -16.63 30.39
CA TYR A 538 13.91 -17.18 31.62
C TYR A 538 13.15 -18.43 32.01
N SER A 539 13.88 -19.55 31.88
CA SER A 539 13.55 -20.84 32.47
C SER A 539 13.67 -20.71 33.99
N TYR A 540 12.63 -21.10 34.72
CA TYR A 540 12.75 -21.52 36.11
C TYR A 540 12.31 -22.97 36.18
N GLY A 541 13.26 -23.83 36.52
CA GLY A 541 13.00 -25.17 37.01
C GLY A 541 12.63 -25.12 38.49
N TYR A 542 11.57 -25.82 38.83
CA TYR A 542 11.44 -26.66 40.01
C TYR A 542 10.62 -27.88 39.63
#